data_AF-A0A841GWT2-F1
#
_entry.id   AF-A0A841GWT2-F1
#
_cell.length_a   1.000
_cell.length_b   1.000
_cell.length_c   1.000
_cell.angle_alpha   90.00
_cell.angle_beta   90.00
_cell.angle_gamma   90.00
#
_symmetry.space_group_name_H-M   'P 1'
#
loop_
_entity.id
_entity.type
_entity.pdbx_description
1 polymer ?
#
loop_
_entity_poly.entity_id
_entity_poly.type
_entity_poly.pdbx_seq_one_letter_code
_entity_poly.pdbx_strand_id
1 'polypeptide(L)'
;MTQPTFATPQEAAMSGFSARHCRVVAMAVDGDDAYVVIDTGSDGFSYLYGGTAQREADGWRDGNSGNGDGWMSTDPERDLGVLTVWDEAPAGCDAVRVQWRGETREAAVHDGAYLVAWFKVACPEDSWPSVTSFRIGGRWVP
;
A
#
# COMPACT_ATOMS: atom_id res chain seq x y z
N MET A 1 -3.74 5.04 -27.09
CA MET A 1 -3.85 6.26 -26.29
C MET A 1 -2.89 6.10 -25.14
N THR A 2 -1.96 7.05 -24.95
CA THR A 2 -1.04 7.02 -23.80
C THR A 2 -1.86 7.24 -22.53
N GLN A 3 -1.61 6.46 -21.47
CA GLN A 3 -2.23 6.72 -20.18
C GLN A 3 -1.81 8.10 -19.66
N PRO A 4 -2.68 8.81 -18.92
CA PRO A 4 -2.31 10.08 -18.30
C PRO A 4 -1.19 9.87 -17.28
N THR A 5 -0.32 10.88 -17.15
CA THR A 5 0.71 10.97 -16.12
C THR A 5 0.36 12.09 -15.13
N PHE A 6 0.81 11.91 -13.88
CA PHE A 6 0.42 12.75 -12.74
C PHE A 6 1.65 13.31 -12.01
N ALA A 7 1.51 14.39 -11.25
CA ALA A 7 2.66 14.98 -10.57
C ALA A 7 3.15 14.12 -9.39
N THR A 8 2.25 13.34 -8.80
CA THR A 8 2.51 12.52 -7.60
C THR A 8 1.91 11.12 -7.74
N PRO A 9 2.45 10.11 -7.02
CA PRO A 9 1.84 8.77 -7.00
C PRO A 9 0.44 8.77 -6.38
N GLN A 10 0.17 9.68 -5.44
CA GLN A 10 -1.16 9.87 -4.86
C GLN A 10 -2.19 10.28 -5.93
N GLU A 11 -1.87 11.28 -6.75
CA GLU A 11 -2.74 11.72 -7.84
C GLU A 11 -2.97 10.59 -8.85
N ALA A 12 -1.93 9.82 -9.18
CA ALA A 12 -2.06 8.66 -10.06
C ALA A 12 -3.01 7.61 -9.48
N ALA A 13 -2.85 7.25 -8.19
CA ALA A 13 -3.70 6.25 -7.53
C ALA A 13 -5.16 6.69 -7.38
N MET A 14 -5.40 8.00 -7.23
CA MET A 14 -6.75 8.56 -7.13
C MET A 14 -7.41 8.81 -8.50
N SER A 15 -6.71 8.56 -9.60
CA SER A 15 -7.26 8.70 -10.96
C SER A 15 -8.54 7.87 -11.12
N GLY A 16 -9.60 8.49 -11.63
CA GLY A 16 -10.90 7.83 -11.80
C GLY A 16 -11.78 7.79 -10.55
N PHE A 17 -11.28 8.23 -9.38
CA PHE A 17 -12.06 8.34 -8.15
C PHE A 17 -12.53 9.78 -7.90
N SER A 18 -13.68 9.91 -7.24
CA SER A 18 -14.18 11.22 -6.80
C SER A 18 -13.38 11.73 -5.61
N ALA A 19 -12.73 12.89 -5.74
CA ALA A 19 -12.01 13.54 -4.64
C ALA A 19 -12.89 13.88 -3.42
N ARG A 20 -14.22 13.80 -3.54
CA ARG A 20 -15.15 13.97 -2.41
C ARG A 20 -15.14 12.77 -1.47
N HIS A 21 -14.87 11.58 -1.98
CA HIS A 21 -14.98 10.30 -1.26
C HIS A 21 -13.69 9.49 -1.31
N CYS A 22 -12.66 10.01 -1.96
CA CYS A 22 -11.37 9.34 -2.11
C CYS A 22 -10.28 10.15 -1.44
N ARG A 23 -9.50 9.49 -0.59
CA ARG A 23 -8.32 10.05 0.06
C ARG A 23 -7.24 9.00 0.18
N VAL A 24 -5.98 9.42 0.15
CA VAL A 24 -4.84 8.55 0.47
C VAL A 24 -4.80 8.33 1.97
N VAL A 25 -4.68 7.08 2.40
CA VAL A 25 -4.56 6.70 3.82
C VAL A 25 -3.18 6.14 4.15
N ALA A 26 -2.49 5.54 3.18
CA ALA A 26 -1.12 5.09 3.36
C ALA A 26 -0.38 5.05 2.01
N MET A 27 0.94 5.16 2.06
CA MET A 27 1.78 5.08 0.87
C MET A 27 3.20 4.64 1.22
N ALA A 28 3.80 3.85 0.33
CA ALA A 28 5.22 3.53 0.36
C ALA A 28 5.84 3.82 -1.01
N VAL A 29 7.10 4.26 -1.04
CA VAL A 29 7.84 4.61 -2.26
C VAL A 29 9.24 4.02 -2.18
N ASP A 30 9.72 3.43 -3.28
CA ASP A 30 11.10 2.95 -3.45
C ASP A 30 11.63 3.32 -4.85
N GLY A 31 12.33 4.45 -4.93
CA GLY A 31 12.82 4.97 -6.20
C GLY A 31 11.69 5.37 -7.14
N ASP A 32 11.55 4.61 -8.23
CA ASP A 32 10.56 4.85 -9.29
C ASP A 32 9.27 4.05 -9.08
N ASP A 33 9.18 3.22 -8.04
CA ASP A 33 7.98 2.47 -7.70
C ASP A 33 7.30 3.06 -6.45
N ALA A 34 5.98 3.03 -6.43
CA ALA A 34 5.17 3.36 -5.27
C ALA A 34 4.00 2.38 -5.12
N TYR A 35 3.51 2.23 -3.89
CA TYR A 35 2.24 1.59 -3.60
C TYR A 35 1.42 2.56 -2.74
N VAL A 36 0.18 2.80 -3.14
CA VAL A 36 -0.73 3.75 -2.49
C VAL A 36 -1.97 2.99 -2.06
N VAL A 37 -2.37 3.17 -0.81
CA VAL A 37 -3.68 2.74 -0.28
C VAL A 37 -4.55 3.97 -0.18
N ILE A 38 -5.70 3.91 -0.84
CA ILE A 38 -6.74 4.92 -0.81
C ILE A 38 -7.97 4.36 -0.08
N ASP A 39 -8.66 5.23 0.63
CA ASP A 39 -10.01 4.98 1.13
C ASP A 39 -10.98 5.64 0.15
N THR A 40 -11.80 4.81 -0.49
CA THR A 40 -12.80 5.22 -1.50
C THR A 40 -14.23 5.16 -0.96
N GLY A 41 -14.33 4.94 0.36
CA GLY A 41 -15.57 4.81 1.09
C GLY A 41 -16.41 6.10 1.13
N SER A 42 -17.70 5.94 1.41
CA SER A 42 -18.59 7.07 1.67
C SER A 42 -18.61 7.41 3.16
N ASP A 43 -19.23 8.54 3.53
CA ASP A 43 -19.29 8.99 4.93
C ASP A 43 -19.80 7.88 5.87
N GLY A 44 -18.96 7.42 6.78
CA GLY A 44 -19.27 6.36 7.76
C GLY A 44 -19.02 4.92 7.29
N PHE A 45 -18.50 4.72 6.07
CA PHE A 45 -18.14 3.41 5.55
C PHE A 45 -16.78 3.48 4.85
N SER A 46 -15.75 2.86 5.43
CA SER A 46 -14.42 2.74 4.82
C SER A 46 -14.43 1.70 3.70
N TYR A 47 -13.76 2.00 2.59
CA TYR A 47 -13.51 1.01 1.53
C TYR A 47 -12.09 1.20 0.98
N LEU A 48 -11.17 0.45 1.56
CA LEU A 48 -9.76 0.52 1.22
C LEU A 48 -9.47 -0.17 -0.13
N TYR A 49 -8.65 0.49 -0.94
CA TYR A 49 -8.21 0.04 -2.25
C TYR A 49 -6.71 0.33 -2.41
N GLY A 50 -5.95 -0.62 -2.92
CA GLY A 50 -4.50 -0.50 -3.09
C GLY A 50 -4.10 -0.55 -4.55
N GLY A 51 -3.05 0.19 -4.91
CA GLY A 51 -2.48 0.11 -6.25
C GLY A 51 -1.04 0.58 -6.34
N THR A 52 -0.35 0.10 -7.38
CA THR A 52 0.99 0.53 -7.74
C THR A 52 0.93 1.85 -8.52
N ALA A 53 1.97 2.65 -8.37
CA ALA A 53 2.24 3.79 -9.25
C ALA A 53 3.71 3.75 -9.64
N GLN A 54 4.01 4.08 -10.91
CA GLN A 54 5.37 4.05 -11.44
C GLN A 54 5.77 5.41 -11.99
N ARG A 55 6.98 5.84 -11.69
CA ARG A 55 7.55 7.09 -12.20
C ARG A 55 8.02 6.88 -13.64
N GLU A 56 7.56 7.75 -14.51
CA GLU A 56 7.99 7.92 -15.89
C GLU A 56 8.68 9.29 -16.06
N ALA A 57 9.14 9.58 -17.29
CA ALA A 57 9.90 10.80 -17.57
C ALA A 57 9.09 12.09 -17.32
N ASP A 58 7.77 12.03 -17.47
CA ASP A 58 6.84 13.15 -17.43
C ASP A 58 5.89 13.13 -16.21
N GLY A 59 6.00 12.13 -15.33
CA GLY A 59 5.17 12.06 -14.12
C GLY A 59 5.09 10.67 -13.53
N TRP A 60 4.02 10.41 -12.76
CA TRP A 60 3.65 9.11 -12.24
C TRP A 60 2.50 8.53 -13.04
N ARG A 61 2.53 7.24 -13.33
CA ARG A 61 1.46 6.50 -14.01
C ARG A 61 0.82 5.51 -13.03
N ASP A 62 -0.50 5.35 -13.13
CA ASP A 62 -1.22 4.30 -12.42
C ASP A 62 -0.84 2.91 -12.93
N GLY A 63 -0.71 1.94 -12.02
CA GLY A 63 -0.33 0.59 -12.34
C GLY A 63 -1.41 -0.44 -11.99
N ASN A 64 -0.97 -1.58 -11.45
CA ASN A 64 -1.85 -2.66 -11.03
C ASN A 64 -2.54 -2.29 -9.71
N SER A 65 -3.74 -2.80 -9.49
CA SER A 65 -4.52 -2.52 -8.29
C SER A 65 -5.28 -3.74 -7.79
N GLY A 66 -5.72 -3.71 -6.53
CA GLY A 66 -6.37 -4.83 -5.88
C GLY A 66 -6.90 -4.52 -4.49
N ASN A 67 -7.64 -5.49 -3.96
CA ASN A 67 -8.23 -5.43 -2.63
C ASN A 67 -7.43 -6.32 -1.66
N GLY A 68 -6.87 -5.70 -0.62
CA GLY A 68 -6.11 -6.35 0.43
C GLY A 68 -4.64 -6.63 0.09
N ASP A 69 -4.04 -7.39 1.00
CA ASP A 69 -2.66 -7.87 0.93
C ASP A 69 -2.39 -8.63 -0.37
N GLY A 70 -1.18 -8.52 -0.89
CA GLY A 70 -0.86 -9.19 -2.14
C GLY A 70 0.51 -8.88 -2.68
N TRP A 71 0.84 -9.57 -3.77
CA TRP A 71 1.98 -9.24 -4.61
C TRP A 71 1.46 -8.70 -5.95
N MET A 72 2.03 -7.59 -6.41
CA MET A 72 1.74 -7.01 -7.71
C MET A 72 3.03 -6.80 -8.49
N SER A 73 3.07 -7.30 -9.73
CA SER A 73 4.21 -7.07 -10.63
C SER A 73 4.36 -5.58 -10.92
N THR A 74 5.59 -5.08 -10.77
CA THR A 74 6.01 -3.74 -11.19
C THR A 74 7.16 -3.80 -12.19
N ASP A 75 7.88 -4.91 -12.26
CA ASP A 75 8.93 -5.15 -13.24
C ASP A 75 8.76 -6.56 -13.84
N PRO A 76 7.98 -6.69 -14.92
CA PRO A 76 7.71 -7.99 -15.54
C PRO A 76 8.93 -8.58 -16.24
N GLU A 77 9.92 -7.77 -16.65
CA GLU A 77 11.13 -8.26 -17.32
C GLU A 77 12.05 -8.99 -16.33
N ARG A 78 12.11 -8.53 -15.09
CA ARG A 78 12.90 -9.14 -14.00
C ARG A 78 12.08 -10.06 -13.10
N ASP A 79 10.79 -10.22 -13.38
CA ASP A 79 9.84 -10.95 -12.53
C ASP A 79 9.83 -10.46 -11.07
N LEU A 80 9.86 -9.13 -10.92
CA LEU A 80 9.83 -8.47 -9.62
C LEU A 80 8.55 -7.64 -9.47
N GLY A 81 8.21 -7.40 -8.20
CA GLY A 81 7.04 -6.63 -7.85
C GLY A 81 7.13 -6.06 -6.45
N VAL A 82 5.98 -5.59 -5.99
CA VAL A 82 5.76 -5.12 -4.63
C VAL A 82 4.85 -6.09 -3.90
N LEU A 83 5.31 -6.54 -2.74
CA LEU A 83 4.56 -7.34 -1.79
C LEU A 83 4.06 -6.44 -0.67
N THR A 84 2.77 -6.48 -0.38
CA THR A 84 2.15 -5.57 0.60
C THR A 84 1.30 -6.30 1.62
N VAL A 85 1.26 -5.72 2.82
CA VAL A 85 0.26 -5.99 3.86
C VAL A 85 -0.33 -4.65 4.29
N TRP A 86 -1.65 -4.52 4.20
CA TRP A 86 -2.36 -3.31 4.57
C TRP A 86 -3.81 -3.63 4.91
N ASP A 87 -4.32 -2.95 5.92
CA ASP A 87 -5.72 -3.03 6.33
C ASP A 87 -6.06 -1.84 7.23
N GLU A 88 -7.31 -1.79 7.68
CA GLU A 88 -7.71 -1.00 8.83
C GLU A 88 -7.01 -1.51 10.11
N ALA A 89 -6.56 -0.58 10.94
CA ALA A 89 -5.95 -0.85 12.22
C ALA A 89 -7.01 -0.84 13.33
N PRO A 90 -6.82 -1.64 14.40
CA PRO A 90 -7.67 -1.55 15.59
C PRO A 90 -7.70 -0.15 16.19
N ALA A 91 -8.82 0.23 16.81
CA ALA A 91 -8.97 1.54 17.44
C ALA A 91 -7.88 1.79 18.51
N GLY A 92 -7.28 2.99 18.45
CA GLY A 92 -6.20 3.39 19.37
C GLY A 92 -4.83 2.78 19.05
N CYS A 93 -4.71 2.07 17.93
CA CYS A 93 -3.43 1.60 17.41
C CYS A 93 -2.64 2.75 16.75
N ASP A 94 -1.34 2.81 17.02
CA ASP A 94 -0.44 3.79 16.40
C ASP A 94 0.68 3.16 15.55
N ALA A 95 0.86 1.84 15.62
CA ALA A 95 1.82 1.10 14.81
C ALA A 95 1.44 -0.38 14.65
N VAL A 96 1.85 -0.98 13.54
CA VAL A 96 1.72 -2.41 13.26
C VAL A 96 3.11 -3.04 13.15
N ARG A 97 3.22 -4.32 13.47
CA ARG A 97 4.41 -5.13 13.22
C ARG A 97 4.07 -6.30 12.31
N VAL A 98 4.76 -6.40 11.19
CA VAL A 98 4.58 -7.45 10.19
C VAL A 98 5.88 -8.25 10.08
N GLN A 99 5.77 -9.58 10.04
CA GLN A 99 6.91 -10.47 9.89
C GLN A 99 6.86 -11.17 8.53
N TRP A 100 8.04 -11.27 7.90
CA TRP A 100 8.21 -12.04 6.67
C TRP A 100 9.65 -12.51 6.53
N ARG A 101 9.86 -13.81 6.24
CA ARG A 101 11.19 -14.41 6.03
C ARG A 101 12.23 -14.07 7.10
N GLY A 102 11.81 -14.04 8.37
CA GLY A 102 12.67 -13.71 9.52
C GLY A 102 12.95 -12.21 9.70
N GLU A 103 12.51 -11.36 8.79
CA GLU A 103 12.51 -9.90 8.95
C GLU A 103 11.25 -9.46 9.69
N THR A 104 11.40 -8.45 10.54
CA THR A 104 10.28 -7.75 11.17
C THR A 104 10.31 -6.30 10.71
N ARG A 105 9.19 -5.84 10.14
CA ARG A 105 8.96 -4.43 9.80
C ARG A 105 7.89 -3.85 10.70
N GLU A 106 8.10 -2.61 11.10
CA GLU A 106 7.08 -1.82 11.77
C GLU A 106 6.64 -0.69 10.84
N ALA A 107 5.35 -0.39 10.85
CA ALA A 107 4.80 0.77 10.16
C ALA A 107 3.89 1.55 11.10
N ALA A 108 3.91 2.87 10.98
CA ALA A 108 2.96 3.71 11.67
C ALA A 108 1.55 3.51 11.11
N VAL A 109 0.56 3.63 11.97
CA VAL A 109 -0.85 3.71 11.57
C VAL A 109 -1.18 5.17 11.29
N HIS A 110 -1.70 5.43 10.10
CA HIS A 110 -2.15 6.75 9.68
C HIS A 110 -3.62 6.68 9.28
N ASP A 111 -4.41 7.60 9.81
CA ASP A 111 -5.85 7.67 9.58
C ASP A 111 -6.62 6.35 9.73
N GLY A 112 -6.19 5.54 10.71
CA GLY A 112 -6.81 4.25 11.01
C GLY A 112 -6.43 3.11 10.08
N ALA A 113 -5.46 3.29 9.17
CA ALA A 113 -4.94 2.23 8.30
C ALA A 113 -3.41 2.11 8.39
N TYR A 114 -2.88 0.99 7.93
CA TYR A 114 -1.43 0.77 7.83
C TYR A 114 -1.04 0.22 6.46
N LEU A 115 0.23 0.37 6.10
CA LEU A 115 0.84 -0.26 4.94
C LEU A 115 2.26 -0.69 5.28
N VAL A 116 2.57 -1.95 5.03
CA VAL A 116 3.93 -2.48 4.97
C VAL A 116 4.17 -2.99 3.56
N ALA A 117 5.26 -2.56 2.94
CA ALA A 117 5.61 -2.95 1.58
C ALA A 117 7.06 -3.45 1.49
N TRP A 118 7.29 -4.44 0.65
CA TRP A 118 8.61 -4.88 0.17
C TRP A 118 8.65 -4.72 -1.35
N PHE A 119 9.54 -3.85 -1.82
CA PHE A 119 9.73 -3.59 -3.26
C PHE A 119 10.80 -4.49 -3.85
N LYS A 120 10.74 -4.68 -5.17
CA LYS A 120 11.73 -5.43 -5.95
C LYS A 120 11.91 -6.87 -5.45
N VAL A 121 10.79 -7.50 -5.07
CA VAL A 121 10.77 -8.90 -4.63
C VAL A 121 10.06 -9.76 -5.67
N ALA A 122 10.59 -10.97 -5.90
CA ALA A 122 9.87 -11.98 -6.68
C ALA A 122 8.58 -12.40 -5.96
N CYS A 123 7.59 -12.88 -6.71
CA CYS A 123 6.33 -13.35 -6.15
C CYS A 123 6.59 -14.48 -5.13
N PRO A 124 6.11 -14.38 -3.87
CA PRO A 124 6.34 -15.41 -2.88
C PRO A 124 5.48 -16.66 -3.14
N GLU A 125 6.12 -17.80 -3.39
CA GLU A 125 5.41 -19.08 -3.54
C GLU A 125 5.09 -19.74 -2.17
N ASP A 126 6.04 -19.69 -1.22
CA ASP A 126 5.98 -20.52 -0.01
C ASP A 126 5.67 -19.78 1.30
N SER A 127 5.76 -18.45 1.31
CA SER A 127 5.63 -17.66 2.55
C SER A 127 5.10 -16.27 2.29
N TRP A 128 3.99 -15.94 2.94
CA TRP A 128 3.38 -14.62 2.91
C TRP A 128 3.68 -13.85 4.20
N PRO A 129 3.81 -12.52 4.12
CA PRO A 129 3.96 -11.67 5.29
C PRO A 129 2.70 -11.78 6.17
N SER A 130 2.87 -11.64 7.48
CA SER A 130 1.75 -11.66 8.42
C SER A 130 1.90 -10.61 9.52
N VAL A 131 0.77 -10.01 9.91
CA VAL A 131 0.70 -9.16 11.09
C VAL A 131 0.94 -10.01 12.33
N THR A 132 1.83 -9.54 13.20
CA THR A 132 2.21 -10.24 14.43
C THR A 132 1.78 -9.49 15.69
N SER A 133 1.62 -8.17 15.60
CA SER A 133 1.12 -7.35 16.70
C SER A 133 0.76 -5.93 16.24
N PHE A 134 -0.08 -5.30 17.04
CA PHE A 134 -0.44 -3.88 16.98
C PHE A 134 0.04 -3.17 18.25
N ARG A 135 0.48 -1.91 18.13
CA ARG A 135 0.86 -1.09 19.28
C ARG A 135 -0.31 -0.23 19.71
N ILE A 136 -0.90 -0.57 20.86
CA ILE A 136 -2.06 0.10 21.44
C ILE A 136 -1.67 0.67 22.80
N GLY A 137 -1.83 1.97 22.98
CA GLY A 137 -1.44 2.65 24.23
C GLY A 137 0.04 2.43 24.60
N GLY A 138 0.92 2.41 23.59
CA GLY A 138 2.36 2.20 23.77
C GLY A 138 2.80 0.76 24.04
N ARG A 139 1.91 -0.24 23.95
CA ARG A 139 2.23 -1.66 24.17
C ARG A 139 1.91 -2.50 22.93
N TRP A 140 2.79 -3.44 22.62
CA TRP A 140 2.56 -4.42 21.55
C TRP A 140 1.59 -5.50 22.04
N VAL A 141 0.49 -5.68 21.29
CA VAL A 141 -0.56 -6.67 21.51
C VAL A 141 -0.60 -7.56 20.28
N PRO A 142 -0.49 -8.89 20.40
CA PRO A 142 -0.61 -9.82 19.28
C PRO A 142 -1.95 -9.71 18.54
#